data_AF-A0A960U757-F1
#
_entry.id   AF-A0A960U757-F1
#
_cell.length_a   1.000
_cell.length_b   1.000
_cell.length_c   1.000
_cell.angle_alpha   90.00
_cell.angle_beta   90.00
_cell.angle_gamma   90.00
#
_symmetry.space_group_name_H-M   'P 1'
#
loop_
_entity.id
_entity.type
_entity.pdbx_description
1 polymer ?
#
loop_
_entity_poly.entity_id
_entity_poly.type
_entity_poly.pdbx_seq_one_letter_code
_entity_poly.pdbx_strand_id
1 'polypeptide(L)'
;LHPSADKNSEYFTERILLSMRNSGKMQIIERSQLIQILNEQKLSLSGVIDESTGAKIGKLLGADVLLLGKVYKKKKEYEVFLRFIRTETGEILSVTRLVLDQKLGL
;
A
#
# COMPACT_ATOMS: atom_id res chain seq x y z
N LEU A 1 18.58 7.41 -0.19
CA LEU A 1 17.69 6.25 -0.42
C LEU A 1 18.27 5.48 -1.61
N HIS A 2 18.55 4.18 -1.45
CA HIS A 2 19.27 3.40 -2.46
C HIS A 2 18.34 3.03 -3.64
N PRO A 3 18.69 3.34 -4.89
CA PRO A 3 17.82 3.20 -6.08
C PRO A 3 17.42 1.75 -6.44
N SER A 4 18.04 0.74 -5.83
CA SER A 4 17.69 -0.68 -6.04
C SER A 4 16.54 -1.18 -5.16
N ALA A 5 16.18 -0.46 -4.10
CA ALA A 5 15.01 -0.80 -3.27
C ALA A 5 13.69 -0.36 -3.92
N ASP A 6 13.72 0.71 -4.71
CA ASP A 6 12.53 1.30 -5.31
C ASP A 6 11.97 0.42 -6.45
N LYS A 7 12.81 -0.12 -7.33
CA LYS A 7 12.36 -1.02 -8.42
C LYS A 7 11.69 -2.30 -7.93
N ASN A 8 12.21 -2.91 -6.87
CA ASN A 8 11.69 -4.18 -6.35
C ASN A 8 10.38 -3.99 -5.56
N SER A 9 10.19 -2.83 -4.93
CA SER A 9 8.95 -2.50 -4.21
C SER A 9 7.80 -2.15 -5.16
N GLU A 10 8.11 -1.52 -6.30
CA GLU A 10 7.14 -1.24 -7.36
C GLU A 10 6.62 -2.53 -8.00
N TYR A 11 7.53 -3.45 -8.40
CA TYR A 11 7.13 -4.76 -8.92
C TYR A 11 6.24 -5.55 -7.95
N PHE A 12 6.61 -5.56 -6.67
CA PHE A 12 5.83 -6.25 -5.65
C PHE A 12 4.42 -5.66 -5.48
N THR A 13 4.32 -4.33 -5.52
CA THR A 13 3.03 -3.62 -5.46
C THR A 13 2.15 -3.99 -6.65
N GLU A 14 2.70 -4.02 -7.86
CA GLU A 14 1.99 -4.43 -9.07
C GLU A 14 1.47 -5.88 -8.99
N ARG A 15 2.27 -6.79 -8.44
CA ARG A 15 1.86 -8.20 -8.26
C ARG A 15 0.70 -8.35 -7.28
N ILE A 16 0.67 -7.57 -6.20
CA ILE A 16 -0.47 -7.53 -5.27
C ILE A 16 -1.70 -7.00 -6.00
N LEU A 17 -1.55 -5.90 -6.72
CA LEU A 17 -2.65 -5.24 -7.43
C LEU A 17 -3.28 -6.16 -8.47
N LEU A 18 -2.46 -6.87 -9.25
CA LEU A 18 -2.89 -7.86 -10.23
C LEU A 18 -3.66 -9.01 -9.56
N SER A 19 -3.12 -9.54 -8.45
CA SER A 19 -3.76 -10.63 -7.71
C SER A 19 -5.11 -10.21 -7.13
N MET A 20 -5.21 -8.98 -6.62
CA MET A 20 -6.45 -8.42 -6.09
C MET A 20 -7.50 -8.17 -7.18
N ARG A 21 -7.12 -7.60 -8.33
CA ARG A 21 -8.04 -7.45 -9.48
C ARG A 21 -8.59 -8.80 -9.94
N ASN A 22 -7.72 -9.81 -10.08
CA ASN A 22 -8.11 -11.14 -10.56
C ASN A 22 -9.07 -11.87 -9.61
N SER A 23 -9.13 -11.47 -8.34
CA SER A 23 -10.09 -12.05 -7.40
C SER A 23 -11.55 -11.71 -7.74
N GLY A 24 -11.80 -10.61 -8.47
CA GLY A 24 -13.14 -10.12 -8.82
C GLY A 24 -13.98 -9.66 -7.62
N LYS A 25 -13.43 -9.66 -6.41
CA LYS A 25 -14.16 -9.38 -5.16
C LYS A 25 -14.11 -7.92 -4.73
N MET A 26 -13.27 -7.11 -5.37
CA MET A 26 -13.02 -5.72 -4.99
C MET A 26 -12.88 -4.85 -6.23
N GLN A 27 -13.47 -3.66 -6.20
CA GLN A 27 -13.09 -2.60 -7.14
C GLN A 27 -11.81 -1.93 -6.65
N ILE A 28 -10.81 -1.85 -7.53
CA ILE A 28 -9.52 -1.24 -7.23
C ILE A 28 -9.51 0.17 -7.80
N ILE A 29 -9.23 1.14 -6.94
CA ILE A 29 -8.96 2.52 -7.35
C ILE A 29 -7.48 2.61 -7.75
N GLU A 30 -7.22 3.23 -8.89
CA GLU A 30 -5.85 3.40 -9.40
C GLU A 30 -5.02 4.30 -8.48
N ARG A 31 -3.76 3.93 -8.29
CA ARG A 31 -2.81 4.68 -7.45
C ARG A 31 -2.62 6.13 -7.92
N SER A 32 -2.78 6.41 -9.21
CA SER A 32 -2.71 7.76 -9.76
C SER A 32 -3.77 8.69 -9.17
N GLN A 33 -4.99 8.19 -8.92
CA GLN A 33 -6.05 8.98 -8.30
C GLN A 33 -5.71 9.30 -6.84
N LEU A 34 -5.14 8.34 -6.11
CA LEU A 34 -4.60 8.57 -4.77
C LEU A 34 -3.54 9.68 -4.76
N ILE A 35 -2.59 9.63 -5.70
CA ILE A 35 -1.53 10.65 -5.84
C ILE A 35 -2.13 12.02 -6.14
N GLN A 36 -3.14 12.09 -7.01
CA GLN A 36 -3.82 13.33 -7.33
C GLN A 36 -4.45 13.97 -6.08
N ILE A 37 -5.25 13.20 -5.32
CA ILE A 37 -5.88 13.69 -4.09
C ILE A 37 -4.83 14.11 -3.05
N LEU A 38 -3.77 13.34 -2.89
CA LEU A 38 -2.66 13.69 -1.99
C LEU A 38 -2.03 15.04 -2.35
N ASN A 39 -1.78 15.28 -3.64
CA ASN A 39 -1.24 16.54 -4.13
C ASN A 39 -2.21 17.71 -3.90
N GLU A 40 -3.50 17.51 -4.18
CA GLU A 40 -4.55 18.53 -3.94
C GLU A 40 -4.63 18.91 -2.46
N GLN A 41 -4.50 17.92 -1.56
CA GLN A 41 -4.51 18.14 -0.12
C GLN A 41 -3.15 18.62 0.44
N LYS A 42 -2.13 18.80 -0.42
CA LYS A 42 -0.75 19.14 -0.04
C LYS A 42 -0.15 18.16 0.98
N LEU A 43 -0.54 16.89 0.90
CA LEU A 43 -0.06 15.81 1.77
C LEU A 43 1.11 15.09 1.08
N SER A 44 2.16 14.78 1.85
CA SER A 44 3.31 14.03 1.33
C SER A 44 3.13 12.53 1.51
N LEU A 45 3.52 11.76 0.47
CA LEU A 45 3.69 10.30 0.54
C LEU A 45 4.87 9.87 1.42
N SER A 46 5.77 10.80 1.79
CA SER A 46 7.00 10.51 2.52
C SER A 46 6.72 10.16 3.98
N GLY A 47 6.45 8.88 4.25
CA GLY A 47 6.63 8.26 5.56
C GLY A 47 5.49 8.37 6.57
N VAL A 48 4.43 9.16 6.32
CA VAL A 48 3.36 9.41 7.30
C VAL A 48 2.00 9.51 6.61
N ILE A 49 1.56 8.44 5.95
CA ILE A 49 0.12 8.18 5.98
C ILE A 49 -0.08 7.36 7.25
N ASP A 50 -0.30 8.06 8.36
CA ASP A 50 -0.88 7.43 9.54
C ASP A 50 -2.30 6.95 9.21
N GLU A 51 -2.83 6.04 10.03
CA GLU A 51 -4.11 5.41 9.79
C GLU A 51 -5.25 6.45 9.63
N SER A 52 -5.19 7.56 10.35
CA SER A 52 -6.16 8.67 10.27
C SER A 52 -6.11 9.42 8.94
N THR A 53 -4.91 9.70 8.44
CA THR A 53 -4.69 10.39 7.16
C THR A 53 -5.10 9.49 6.01
N GLY A 54 -4.77 8.20 6.12
CA GLY A 54 -5.19 7.18 5.15
C GLY A 54 -6.70 7.08 5.05
N ALA A 55 -7.39 6.95 6.19
CA ALA A 55 -8.85 6.90 6.23
C ALA A 55 -9.50 8.11 5.56
N LYS A 56 -9.01 9.32 5.86
CA LYS A 56 -9.49 10.57 5.28
C LYS A 56 -9.33 10.59 3.74
N ILE A 57 -8.18 10.17 3.23
CA ILE A 57 -7.94 10.12 1.79
C ILE A 57 -8.80 9.05 1.12
N GLY A 58 -8.94 7.87 1.73
CA GLY A 58 -9.81 6.81 1.24
C GLY A 58 -11.26 7.27 1.10
N LYS A 59 -11.76 8.06 2.08
CA LYS A 59 -13.09 8.67 2.02
C LYS A 59 -13.23 9.67 0.86
N LEU A 60 -12.21 10.50 0.61
CA LEU A 60 -12.21 11.44 -0.51
C LEU A 60 -12.26 10.74 -1.88
N LEU A 61 -11.63 9.55 -1.97
CA LEU A 61 -11.64 8.71 -3.15
C LEU A 61 -12.92 7.86 -3.29
N GLY A 62 -13.80 7.87 -2.29
CA GLY A 62 -14.96 6.96 -2.25
C GLY A 62 -14.56 5.49 -2.09
N ALA A 63 -13.39 5.20 -1.51
CA ALA A 63 -12.99 3.85 -1.16
C ALA A 63 -13.58 3.43 0.19
N ASP A 64 -14.04 2.19 0.33
CA ASP A 64 -14.50 1.63 1.61
C ASP A 64 -13.33 1.13 2.49
N VAL A 65 -12.26 0.69 1.83
CA VAL A 65 -11.08 0.11 2.46
C VAL A 65 -9.82 0.67 1.80
N LEU A 66 -8.88 1.13 2.61
CA LEU A 66 -7.55 1.49 2.19
C LEU A 66 -6.56 0.36 2.49
N LEU A 67 -5.76 -0.01 1.49
CA LEU A 67 -4.62 -0.91 1.65
C LEU A 67 -3.33 -0.09 1.77
N LEU A 68 -2.64 -0.22 2.90
CA LEU A 68 -1.32 0.36 3.11
C LEU A 68 -0.26 -0.73 3.16
N GLY A 69 0.77 -0.59 2.32
CA GLY A 69 1.92 -1.50 2.28
C GLY A 69 3.18 -0.83 2.83
N LYS A 70 3.91 -1.53 3.70
CA LYS A 70 5.25 -1.14 4.15
C LYS A 70 6.22 -2.28 3.96
N VAL A 71 7.29 -2.02 3.21
CA VAL A 71 8.36 -2.99 2.94
C VAL A 71 9.60 -2.62 3.75
N TYR A 72 10.10 -3.59 4.51
CA TYR A 72 11.36 -3.51 5.22
C TYR A 72 12.37 -4.44 4.56
N LYS A 73 13.48 -3.88 4.10
CA LYS A 73 14.59 -4.67 3.58
C LYS A 73 15.48 -5.14 4.74
N LYS A 74 15.63 -6.46 4.90
CA LYS A 74 16.63 -7.06 5.79
C LYS A 74 17.79 -7.64 4.98
N LYS A 75 18.78 -8.23 5.67
CA LYS A 75 19.98 -8.80 5.03
C LYS A 75 19.70 -9.98 4.08
N LYS A 76 18.65 -10.78 4.34
CA LYS A 76 18.33 -11.99 3.57
C LYS A 76 16.89 -12.08 3.08
N GLU A 77 16.03 -11.19 3.57
CA GLU A 77 14.60 -11.24 3.33
C GLU A 77 14.04 -9.83 3.18
N TYR A 78 12.90 -9.72 2.52
CA TYR A 78 12.00 -8.58 2.63
C TYR A 78 10.88 -8.95 3.60
N GLU A 79 10.58 -8.03 4.50
CA GLU A 79 9.44 -8.14 5.39
C GLU A 79 8.41 -7.10 4.98
N VAL A 80 7.22 -7.57 4.60
CA VAL A 80 6.13 -6.74 4.12
C VAL A 80 5.02 -6.76 5.15
N PHE A 81 4.54 -5.58 5.50
CA PHE A 81 3.29 -5.40 6.25
C PHE A 81 2.24 -4.81 5.32
N LEU A 82 1.11 -5.48 5.25
CA LEU A 82 -0.10 -4.99 4.59
C LEU A 82 -1.14 -4.70 5.67
N ARG A 83 -1.73 -3.50 5.64
CA ARG A 83 -2.81 -3.10 6.54
C ARG A 83 -4.05 -2.77 5.74
N PHE A 84 -5.18 -3.35 6.12
CA PHE A 84 -6.49 -3.01 5.60
C PHE A 84 -7.17 -2.09 6.61
N ILE A 85 -7.52 -0.89 6.17
CA ILE A 85 -8.08 0.15 7.04
C ILE A 85 -9.47 0.51 6.52
N ARG A 86 -10.49 0.45 7.38
CA ARG A 86 -11.83 0.96 7.06
C ARG A 86 -11.75 2.47 6.96
N THR A 87 -12.10 3.04 5.81
CA THR A 87 -11.96 4.49 5.56
C THR A 87 -12.96 5.32 6.35
N GLU A 88 -14.12 4.74 6.68
CA GLU A 88 -15.17 5.39 7.45
C GLU A 88 -14.75 5.69 8.89
N THR A 89 -14.04 4.75 9.54
CA THR A 89 -13.73 4.80 10.98
C THR A 89 -12.23 4.92 11.28
N GLY A 90 -11.36 4.63 10.32
CA GLY A 90 -9.92 4.47 10.55
C GLY A 90 -9.55 3.15 11.24
N GLU A 91 -10.50 2.25 11.46
CA GLU A 91 -10.26 0.94 12.07
C GLU A 91 -9.33 0.07 11.20
N ILE A 92 -8.33 -0.54 11.82
CA ILE A 92 -7.51 -1.57 11.17
C ILE A 92 -8.30 -2.89 11.18
N LEU A 93 -8.79 -3.29 10.01
CA LEU A 93 -9.52 -4.54 9.83
C LEU A 93 -8.60 -5.77 9.89
N SER A 94 -7.40 -5.64 9.34
CA SER A 94 -6.43 -6.73 9.31
C SER A 94 -5.01 -6.22 9.08
N VAL A 95 -4.04 -6.95 9.61
CA VAL A 95 -2.61 -6.79 9.34
C VAL A 95 -2.04 -8.11 8.87
N THR A 96 -1.54 -8.15 7.64
CA THR A 96 -0.86 -9.31 7.08
C THR A 96 0.64 -9.06 7.03
N ARG A 97 1.40 -9.97 7.62
CA ARG A 97 2.87 -9.98 7.55
C ARG A 97 3.32 -11.04 6.54
N LEU A 98 4.15 -10.64 5.58
CA LEU A 98 4.78 -11.55 4.63
C LEU A 98 6.31 -11.44 4.74
N VAL A 99 6.99 -12.59 4.72
CA VAL A 99 8.45 -12.66 4.65
C VAL A 99 8.81 -13.29 3.32
N LEU A 100 9.60 -12.58 2.52
CA LEU A 100 10.03 -13.00 1.19
C LEU A 100 11.54 -13.17 1.20
N ASP A 101 12.02 -14.37 0.88
CA ASP A 101 13.46 -14.60 0.71
C ASP A 101 13.97 -13.77 -0.48
N GLN A 102 15.09 -13.06 -0.31
CA GLN A 102 15.73 -12.30 -1.39
C GLN A 102 16.21 -13.19 -2.54
N LYS A 103 16.42 -14.49 -2.29
CA LYS A 103 16.80 -15.49 -3.29
C LYS A 103 15.67 -15.85 -4.25
N LEU A 104 14.42 -15.47 -3.98
CA LEU A 104 13.28 -15.71 -4.87
C LEU A 104 13.26 -14.81 -6.13
N GLY A 105 14.32 -14.02 -6.36
CA GLY A 105 14.56 -13.38 -7.66
C GLY A 105 13.62 -12.20 -7.93
N LEU A 106 13.99 -11.04 -7.40
CA LEU A 106 13.81 -9.74 -8.04
C LEU A 106 15.18 -9.08 -8.22
#